data_AF-A0A9X3EMW0-F1
#
_entry.id   AF-A0A9X3EMW0-F1
#
_cell.length_a   1.000
_cell.length_b   1.000
_cell.length_c   1.000
_cell.angle_alpha   90.00
_cell.angle_beta   90.00
_cell.angle_gamma   90.00
#
_symmetry.space_group_name_H-M   'P 1'
#
loop_
_entity.id
_entity.type
_entity.pdbx_description
1 polymer ?
#
loop_
_entity_poly.entity_id
_entity_poly.type
_entity_poly.pdbx_seq_one_letter_code
_entity_poly.pdbx_strand_id
1 'polypeptide(L)'
;MTAHPDTAKPKRHVRPARSGAARRRGGGKEHGIALLMVLACIAVLLPFTAAFSYTTRVDWQAAINLRDEISARNLTRGGMRLSLLLFELQRMVFNQKQFRQMLGTWDITQVAPYLMSAFGSKDGHEAISGLVGLDNSTFKDLAIDHGGFEIRVEAESGKLNVNCLAGTGQGKDNPQARTVETLEAMLMPTLYDPLFDEEKSDGQRYTRADVIKAIVDYIDEDNKSWDMVKLASSSTQERYRYTEIFDPYQPRNARIDSVEELHLVQGVDDDLMTAIAADLTVYGGCKVNLNFASADQIALVLRHSVTEEDKWKTEGENFLIKTLPLARYVVDTRTMSLFSDMKAFKEFVEKPDKLMNPMAALGGGGAAGQALNRANLPRIPEGMNIRENSEENKDSGEQLGGLSDIATIAPERVYRIEIIAEVGAVKKRLTAIYDMQFVRSEGAKGTGAWLYLRED
;
A
#
# COMPACT_ATOMS: atom_id res chain seq x y z
N MET A 1 -45.25 -84.09 50.64
CA MET A 1 -44.49 -85.33 50.34
C MET A 1 -43.04 -84.94 50.12
N THR A 2 -42.00 -85.62 50.60
CA THR A 2 -41.82 -86.69 51.62
C THR A 2 -40.30 -86.68 51.89
N ALA A 3 -39.76 -86.38 53.08
CA ALA A 3 -39.90 -87.02 54.39
C ALA A 3 -39.13 -88.36 54.53
N HIS A 4 -37.98 -88.30 55.24
CA HIS A 4 -37.31 -89.40 55.99
C HIS A 4 -36.69 -90.60 55.24
N PRO A 5 -35.85 -91.46 55.90
CA PRO A 5 -35.01 -91.25 57.12
C PRO A 5 -33.57 -91.82 57.04
N ASP A 6 -32.77 -91.58 58.11
CA ASP A 6 -31.77 -92.44 58.82
C ASP A 6 -30.77 -93.36 58.06
N THR A 7 -29.52 -93.60 58.50
CA THR A 7 -28.86 -93.57 59.84
C THR A 7 -27.51 -92.78 59.76
N ALA A 8 -26.41 -92.88 60.55
CA ALA A 8 -25.95 -93.71 61.68
C ALA A 8 -24.87 -92.99 62.56
N LYS A 9 -24.41 -93.64 63.65
CA LYS A 9 -23.25 -93.35 64.55
C LYS A 9 -23.05 -94.57 65.49
N PRO A 10 -22.09 -94.66 66.45
CA PRO A 10 -21.00 -93.75 66.91
C PRO A 10 -19.63 -94.19 66.32
N LYS A 11 -18.40 -93.90 66.80
CA LYS A 11 -17.75 -93.36 68.03
C LYS A 11 -16.65 -92.35 67.59
N ARG A 12 -16.19 -91.32 68.32
CA ARG A 12 -15.99 -90.95 69.75
C ARG A 12 -14.62 -91.38 70.33
N HIS A 13 -13.63 -90.48 70.27
CA HIS A 13 -12.58 -90.34 71.30
C HIS A 13 -12.12 -88.87 71.48
N VAL A 14 -12.23 -88.40 72.73
CA VAL A 14 -11.36 -87.47 73.50
C VAL A 14 -10.87 -86.13 72.89
N ARG A 15 -11.17 -85.03 73.61
CA ARG A 15 -10.43 -83.75 73.64
C ARG A 15 -9.56 -83.69 74.92
N PRO A 16 -8.38 -83.07 74.86
CA PRO A 16 -8.13 -81.79 75.59
C PRO A 16 -7.38 -80.77 74.71
N ALA A 17 -7.11 -79.51 75.08
CA ALA A 17 -7.76 -78.55 75.99
C ALA A 17 -7.43 -77.11 75.49
N ARG A 18 -7.91 -76.06 76.17
CA ARG A 18 -7.68 -74.64 75.80
C ARG A 18 -6.27 -74.14 76.15
N SER A 19 -5.67 -73.32 75.28
CA SER A 19 -4.69 -72.28 75.67
C SER A 19 -4.49 -71.25 74.55
N GLY A 20 -4.19 -69.99 74.90
CA GLY A 20 -3.57 -69.01 73.97
C GLY A 20 -4.49 -68.00 73.27
N ALA A 21 -5.01 -67.02 73.99
CA ALA A 21 -5.61 -65.82 73.38
C ALA A 21 -4.49 -64.85 72.87
N ALA A 22 -3.94 -65.13 71.69
CA ALA A 22 -2.84 -64.37 71.09
C ALA A 22 -3.30 -63.00 70.55
N ARG A 23 -3.28 -61.99 71.42
CA ARG A 23 -3.68 -60.60 71.13
C ARG A 23 -2.68 -59.86 70.24
N ARG A 24 -2.65 -60.15 68.93
CA ARG A 24 -1.80 -59.44 67.94
C ARG A 24 -2.19 -57.96 67.81
N ARG A 25 -1.52 -57.10 68.58
CA ARG A 25 -1.31 -55.67 68.31
C ARG A 25 0.07 -55.51 67.65
N GLY A 26 0.18 -54.56 66.71
CA GLY A 26 1.45 -54.18 66.07
C GLY A 26 1.62 -54.77 64.67
N GLY A 27 1.63 -53.90 63.65
CA GLY A 27 1.72 -54.28 62.23
C GLY A 27 1.02 -53.29 61.29
N GLY A 28 1.14 -51.98 61.55
CA GLY A 28 0.32 -50.97 60.87
C GLY A 28 0.75 -49.53 61.16
N LYS A 29 2.02 -49.20 60.87
CA LYS A 29 2.54 -47.82 60.95
C LYS A 29 3.40 -47.38 59.75
N GLU A 30 3.91 -48.31 58.95
CA GLU A 30 4.83 -48.00 57.83
C GLU A 30 4.09 -47.54 56.56
N HIS A 31 2.94 -48.12 56.24
CA HIS A 31 2.16 -47.79 55.03
C HIS A 31 1.71 -46.31 54.97
N GLY A 32 1.46 -45.67 56.12
CA GLY A 32 1.10 -44.24 56.16
C GLY A 32 2.29 -43.32 55.87
N ILE A 33 3.50 -43.70 56.31
CA ILE A 33 4.72 -42.92 56.07
C ILE A 33 5.12 -43.00 54.58
N ALA A 34 4.97 -44.17 53.97
CA ALA A 34 5.17 -44.33 52.53
C ALA A 34 4.24 -43.42 51.70
N LEU A 35 2.95 -43.34 52.05
CA LEU A 35 2.00 -42.46 51.37
C LEU A 35 2.38 -40.97 51.52
N LEU A 36 2.83 -40.55 52.71
CA LEU A 36 3.28 -39.18 52.96
C LEU A 36 4.58 -38.83 52.21
N MET A 37 5.54 -39.76 52.09
CA MET A 37 6.71 -39.54 51.23
C MET A 37 6.31 -39.40 49.76
N VAL A 38 5.42 -40.26 49.25
CA VAL A 38 4.94 -40.19 47.86
C VAL A 38 4.22 -38.86 47.60
N LEU A 39 3.37 -38.41 48.52
CA LEU A 39 2.71 -37.09 48.43
C LEU A 39 3.72 -35.93 48.46
N ALA A 40 4.73 -35.97 49.32
CA ALA A 40 5.79 -34.96 49.35
C ALA A 40 6.61 -34.92 48.05
N CYS A 41 6.99 -36.08 47.52
CA CYS A 41 7.69 -36.18 46.23
C CYS A 41 6.82 -35.65 45.08
N ILE A 42 5.53 -36.00 45.02
CA ILE A 42 4.60 -35.50 44.00
C ILE A 42 4.42 -33.97 44.13
N ALA A 43 4.29 -33.44 45.35
CA ALA A 43 4.14 -32.00 45.60
C ALA A 43 5.37 -31.18 45.15
N VAL A 44 6.57 -31.78 45.14
CA VAL A 44 7.81 -31.15 44.61
C VAL A 44 7.95 -31.36 43.10
N LEU A 45 7.56 -32.53 42.56
CA LEU A 45 7.68 -32.85 41.14
C LEU A 45 6.64 -32.15 40.25
N LEU A 46 5.42 -31.91 40.75
CA LEU A 46 4.37 -31.21 40.01
C LEU A 46 4.76 -29.79 39.57
N PRO A 47 5.23 -28.87 40.44
CA PRO A 47 5.62 -27.54 40.01
C PRO A 47 6.85 -27.57 39.08
N PHE A 48 7.79 -28.50 39.26
CA PHE A 48 8.95 -28.64 38.38
C PHE A 48 8.56 -29.10 36.97
N THR A 49 7.71 -30.14 36.86
CA THR A 49 7.23 -30.63 35.56
C THR A 49 6.30 -29.63 34.87
N ALA A 50 5.47 -28.90 35.61
CA ALA A 50 4.65 -27.81 35.07
C ALA A 50 5.51 -26.64 34.55
N ALA A 51 6.52 -26.21 35.32
CA ALA A 51 7.44 -25.15 34.89
C ALA A 51 8.23 -25.55 33.63
N PHE A 52 8.81 -26.75 33.61
CA PHE A 52 9.51 -27.29 32.44
C PHE A 52 8.59 -27.40 31.22
N SER A 53 7.36 -27.92 31.39
CA SER A 53 6.39 -28.00 30.30
C SER A 53 5.94 -26.62 29.79
N TYR A 54 5.97 -25.59 30.63
CA TYR A 54 5.69 -24.21 30.21
C TYR A 54 6.87 -23.63 29.43
N THR A 55 8.10 -23.70 29.96
CA THR A 55 9.29 -23.18 29.26
C THR A 55 9.49 -23.87 27.92
N THR A 56 9.47 -25.21 27.87
CA THR A 56 9.60 -25.96 26.61
C THR A 56 8.51 -25.60 25.59
N ARG A 57 7.29 -25.26 26.03
CA ARG A 57 6.23 -24.78 25.11
C ARG A 57 6.54 -23.38 24.58
N VAL A 58 7.00 -22.46 25.43
CA VAL A 58 7.42 -21.11 25.02
C VAL A 58 8.61 -21.17 24.07
N ASP A 59 9.64 -21.96 24.40
CA ASP A 59 10.84 -22.18 23.58
C ASP A 59 10.49 -22.76 22.20
N TRP A 60 9.57 -23.74 22.16
CA TRP A 60 9.09 -24.35 20.92
C TRP A 60 8.28 -23.37 20.06
N GLN A 61 7.42 -22.53 20.68
CA GLN A 61 6.71 -21.47 19.96
C GLN A 61 7.67 -20.39 19.44
N ALA A 62 8.68 -19.99 20.22
CA ALA A 62 9.71 -19.04 19.80
C ALA A 62 10.55 -19.60 18.63
N ALA A 63 10.95 -20.87 18.68
CA ALA A 63 11.67 -21.53 17.60
C ALA A 63 10.86 -21.64 16.30
N ILE A 64 9.53 -21.88 16.40
CA ILE A 64 8.62 -21.85 15.25
C ILE A 64 8.52 -20.43 14.68
N ASN A 65 8.28 -19.42 15.52
CA ASN A 65 8.18 -18.04 15.05
C ASN A 65 9.48 -17.57 14.38
N LEU A 66 10.65 -17.95 14.89
CA LEU A 66 11.94 -17.63 14.27
C LEU A 66 12.13 -18.34 12.91
N ARG A 67 11.77 -19.62 12.81
CA ARG A 67 11.77 -20.37 11.53
C ARG A 67 10.85 -19.68 10.51
N ASP A 68 9.66 -19.28 10.95
CA ASP A 68 8.63 -18.72 10.09
C ASP A 68 8.98 -17.28 9.67
N GLU A 69 9.63 -16.48 10.52
CA GLU A 69 10.19 -15.17 10.14
C GLU A 69 11.31 -15.30 9.09
N ILE A 70 12.24 -16.24 9.27
CA ILE A 70 13.32 -16.50 8.30
C ILE A 70 12.70 -16.96 6.96
N SER A 71 11.65 -17.78 7.00
CA SER A 71 10.93 -18.22 5.81
C SER A 71 10.22 -17.04 5.13
N ALA A 72 9.48 -16.22 5.87
CA ALA A 72 8.75 -15.06 5.34
C ALA A 72 9.70 -14.01 4.72
N ARG A 73 10.84 -13.70 5.37
CA ARG A 73 11.88 -12.81 4.82
C ARG A 73 12.53 -13.37 3.55
N ASN A 74 12.64 -14.69 3.42
CA ASN A 74 13.11 -15.29 2.16
C ASN A 74 12.03 -15.25 1.06
N LEU A 75 10.75 -15.38 1.41
CA LEU A 75 9.64 -15.22 0.46
C LEU A 75 9.51 -13.79 -0.07
N THR A 76 9.58 -12.76 0.78
CA THR A 76 9.54 -11.36 0.32
C THR A 76 10.69 -11.04 -0.63
N ARG A 77 11.91 -11.48 -0.29
CA ARG A 77 13.11 -11.35 -1.15
C ARG A 77 13.03 -12.20 -2.43
N GLY A 78 12.27 -13.30 -2.42
CA GLY A 78 11.92 -14.09 -3.59
C GLY A 78 11.02 -13.31 -4.55
N GLY A 79 9.88 -12.82 -4.06
CA GLY A 79 8.96 -11.97 -4.81
C GLY A 79 9.63 -10.71 -5.36
N MET A 80 10.56 -10.12 -4.61
CA MET A 80 11.34 -8.94 -5.03
C MET A 80 12.24 -9.23 -6.25
N ARG A 81 12.84 -10.42 -6.30
CA ARG A 81 13.63 -10.88 -7.47
C ARG A 81 12.74 -11.22 -8.66
N LEU A 82 11.58 -11.84 -8.41
CA LEU A 82 10.60 -12.14 -9.44
C LEU A 82 10.00 -10.85 -10.05
N SER A 83 9.87 -9.78 -9.26
CA SER A 83 9.47 -8.44 -9.72
C SER A 83 10.41 -7.87 -10.79
N LEU A 84 11.71 -8.18 -10.73
CA LEU A 84 12.66 -7.76 -11.77
C LEU A 84 12.35 -8.42 -13.13
N LEU A 85 11.76 -9.62 -13.15
CA LEU A 85 11.31 -10.27 -14.38
C LEU A 85 10.04 -9.62 -14.93
N LEU A 86 9.15 -9.11 -14.06
CA LEU A 86 8.01 -8.28 -14.49
C LEU A 86 8.48 -6.96 -15.13
N PHE A 87 9.45 -6.28 -14.52
CA PHE A 87 10.00 -5.04 -15.10
C PHE A 87 10.79 -5.30 -16.39
N GLU A 88 11.44 -6.46 -16.53
CA GLU A 88 12.04 -6.85 -17.81
C GLU A 88 10.98 -7.21 -18.87
N LEU A 89 9.85 -7.81 -18.49
CA LEU A 89 8.69 -8.01 -19.38
C LEU A 89 8.10 -6.69 -19.87
N GLN A 90 7.89 -5.72 -18.96
CA GLN A 90 7.52 -4.33 -19.28
C GLN A 90 8.47 -3.74 -20.32
N ARG A 91 9.79 -3.91 -20.13
CA ARG A 91 10.82 -3.39 -21.04
C ARG A 91 10.84 -4.09 -22.40
N MET A 92 10.78 -5.41 -22.42
CA MET A 92 10.94 -6.21 -23.64
C MET A 92 9.66 -6.34 -24.48
N VAL A 93 8.47 -6.20 -23.87
CA VAL A 93 7.17 -6.43 -24.52
C VAL A 93 6.30 -5.18 -24.50
N PHE A 94 5.83 -4.71 -23.35
CA PHE A 94 4.83 -3.62 -23.28
C PHE A 94 5.38 -2.25 -23.73
N ASN A 95 6.69 -2.03 -23.62
CA ASN A 95 7.37 -0.85 -24.17
C ASN A 95 7.73 -0.96 -25.66
N GLN A 96 7.46 -2.09 -26.35
CA GLN A 96 7.70 -2.21 -27.78
C GLN A 96 6.64 -1.49 -28.61
N LYS A 97 7.10 -0.74 -29.63
CA LYS A 97 6.21 -0.05 -30.57
C LYS A 97 5.26 -1.02 -31.28
N GLN A 98 5.74 -2.21 -31.66
CA GLN A 98 4.93 -3.24 -32.33
C GLN A 98 3.81 -3.78 -31.43
N PHE A 99 4.10 -4.05 -30.15
CA PHE A 99 3.08 -4.49 -29.19
C PHE A 99 2.01 -3.40 -29.00
N ARG A 100 2.45 -2.15 -28.77
CA ARG A 100 1.56 -1.01 -28.57
C ARG A 100 0.68 -0.70 -29.79
N GLN A 101 1.19 -0.91 -31.00
CA GLN A 101 0.43 -0.78 -32.25
C GLN A 101 -0.60 -1.90 -32.47
N MET A 102 -0.42 -3.07 -31.85
CA MET A 102 -1.28 -4.25 -32.04
C MET A 102 -2.35 -4.40 -30.94
N LEU A 103 -2.01 -4.08 -29.69
CA LEU A 103 -2.87 -4.32 -28.52
C LEU A 103 -3.18 -3.05 -27.71
N GLY A 104 -2.72 -1.87 -28.15
CA GLY A 104 -2.86 -0.61 -27.42
C GLY A 104 -1.79 -0.42 -26.36
N THR A 105 -1.89 0.67 -25.60
CA THR A 105 -0.95 1.00 -24.52
C THR A 105 -1.32 0.25 -23.24
N TRP A 106 -0.41 -0.62 -22.79
CA TRP A 106 -0.53 -1.43 -21.57
C TRP A 106 0.64 -1.16 -20.64
N ASP A 107 0.44 -1.45 -19.35
CA ASP A 107 1.44 -1.39 -18.32
C ASP A 107 1.44 -2.64 -17.42
N ILE A 108 2.60 -3.00 -16.90
CA ILE A 108 2.80 -4.12 -15.99
C ILE A 108 1.93 -4.05 -14.72
N THR A 109 1.59 -2.86 -14.23
CA THR A 109 0.66 -2.64 -13.10
C THR A 109 -0.71 -3.29 -13.34
N GLN A 110 -1.22 -3.30 -14.58
CA GLN A 110 -2.53 -3.87 -14.93
C GLN A 110 -2.56 -5.41 -14.86
N VAL A 111 -1.39 -6.07 -14.96
CA VAL A 111 -1.29 -7.53 -15.08
C VAL A 111 -0.45 -8.21 -13.98
N ALA A 112 0.39 -7.46 -13.26
CA ALA A 112 1.31 -7.98 -12.25
C ALA A 112 0.61 -8.77 -11.12
N PRO A 113 -0.52 -8.33 -10.53
CA PRO A 113 -1.18 -9.10 -9.46
C PRO A 113 -1.59 -10.50 -9.94
N TYR A 114 -2.13 -10.61 -11.16
CA TYR A 114 -2.50 -11.89 -11.77
C TYR A 114 -1.25 -12.73 -12.06
N LEU A 115 -0.26 -12.19 -12.79
CA LEU A 115 0.95 -12.93 -13.15
C LEU A 115 1.69 -13.47 -11.92
N MET A 116 1.69 -12.73 -10.81
CA MET A 116 2.40 -13.09 -9.59
C MET A 116 1.62 -14.01 -8.67
N SER A 117 0.28 -14.06 -8.75
CA SER A 117 -0.51 -14.98 -7.92
C SER A 117 -0.13 -16.45 -8.17
N ALA A 118 0.20 -16.80 -9.43
CA ALA A 118 0.72 -18.13 -9.83
C ALA A 118 2.18 -18.42 -9.43
N PHE A 119 2.78 -17.58 -8.58
CA PHE A 119 4.02 -17.87 -7.86
C PHE A 119 3.88 -17.65 -6.34
N GLY A 120 2.81 -16.97 -5.91
CA GLY A 120 2.63 -16.51 -4.52
C GLY A 120 1.69 -17.36 -3.67
N SER A 121 0.70 -18.05 -4.26
CA SER A 121 -0.29 -18.84 -3.50
C SER A 121 -0.83 -20.02 -4.30
N LYS A 122 -1.43 -21.01 -3.60
CA LYS A 122 -2.02 -22.19 -4.21
C LYS A 122 -3.26 -21.84 -5.04
N ASP A 123 -4.12 -20.98 -4.48
CA ASP A 123 -5.31 -20.41 -5.10
C ASP A 123 -4.96 -19.66 -6.39
N GLY A 124 -3.81 -18.98 -6.42
CA GLY A 124 -3.29 -18.28 -7.60
C GLY A 124 -2.87 -19.19 -8.75
N HIS A 125 -2.45 -20.44 -8.49
CA HIS A 125 -2.23 -21.44 -9.54
C HIS A 125 -3.57 -21.88 -10.15
N GLU A 126 -4.58 -22.15 -9.32
CA GLU A 126 -5.91 -22.58 -9.79
C GLU A 126 -6.58 -21.49 -10.65
N ALA A 127 -6.45 -20.22 -10.26
CA ALA A 127 -6.95 -19.08 -11.03
C ALA A 127 -6.31 -18.99 -12.43
N ILE A 128 -4.99 -19.14 -12.55
CA ILE A 128 -4.29 -19.08 -13.85
C ILE A 128 -4.43 -20.38 -14.66
N SER A 129 -4.52 -21.54 -14.00
CA SER A 129 -4.89 -22.81 -14.66
C SER A 129 -6.24 -22.69 -15.35
N GLY A 130 -7.26 -22.20 -14.64
CA GLY A 130 -8.60 -21.98 -15.20
C GLY A 130 -8.67 -20.90 -16.29
N LEU A 131 -7.85 -19.85 -16.20
CA LEU A 131 -7.84 -18.76 -17.18
C LEU A 131 -7.09 -19.10 -18.47
N VAL A 132 -5.96 -19.80 -18.38
CA VAL A 132 -5.06 -20.09 -19.52
C VAL A 132 -5.29 -21.49 -20.11
N GLY A 133 -6.05 -22.35 -19.42
CA GLY A 133 -6.28 -23.73 -19.83
C GLY A 133 -5.07 -24.65 -19.62
N LEU A 134 -4.16 -24.26 -18.73
CA LEU A 134 -2.99 -25.05 -18.33
C LEU A 134 -3.36 -26.00 -17.21
N ASP A 135 -2.81 -27.22 -17.19
CA ASP A 135 -3.05 -28.16 -16.08
C ASP A 135 -2.38 -27.68 -14.79
N ASN A 136 -3.03 -27.86 -13.65
CA ASN A 136 -2.52 -27.46 -12.33
C ASN A 136 -1.14 -28.07 -12.00
N SER A 137 -0.78 -29.23 -12.56
CA SER A 137 0.56 -29.82 -12.40
C SER A 137 1.68 -28.96 -12.98
N THR A 138 1.39 -28.09 -13.96
CA THR A 138 2.37 -27.16 -14.59
C THR A 138 3.00 -26.22 -13.56
N PHE A 139 2.25 -25.82 -12.53
CA PHE A 139 2.70 -24.90 -11.49
C PHE A 139 3.15 -25.61 -10.21
N LYS A 140 2.98 -26.93 -10.12
CA LYS A 140 3.27 -27.71 -8.89
C LYS A 140 4.72 -27.57 -8.45
N ASP A 141 5.67 -27.56 -9.38
CA ASP A 141 7.10 -27.45 -9.10
C ASP A 141 7.54 -25.98 -8.84
N LEU A 142 6.63 -25.02 -8.99
CA LEU A 142 6.81 -23.60 -8.63
C LEU A 142 6.07 -23.24 -7.34
N ALA A 143 5.19 -24.11 -6.84
CA ALA A 143 4.34 -23.84 -5.70
C ALA A 143 5.12 -23.79 -4.39
N ILE A 144 4.83 -22.77 -3.56
CA ILE A 144 5.39 -22.66 -2.21
C ILE A 144 4.72 -23.70 -1.29
N ASP A 145 5.51 -24.63 -0.75
CA ASP A 145 5.02 -25.64 0.19
C ASP A 145 4.66 -25.06 1.57
N HIS A 146 5.38 -24.02 2.01
CA HIS A 146 5.32 -23.47 3.36
C HIS A 146 5.14 -21.95 3.34
N GLY A 147 3.89 -21.51 3.47
CA GLY A 147 3.48 -20.10 3.37
C GLY A 147 3.17 -19.65 1.95
N GLY A 148 3.17 -18.33 1.75
CA GLY A 148 2.94 -17.70 0.45
C GLY A 148 3.27 -16.20 0.48
N PHE A 149 3.06 -15.52 -0.63
CA PHE A 149 3.15 -14.05 -0.69
C PHE A 149 2.12 -13.43 -1.65
N GLU A 150 1.65 -12.25 -1.28
CA GLU A 150 0.95 -11.29 -2.15
C GLU A 150 1.97 -10.26 -2.65
N ILE A 151 1.75 -9.70 -3.85
CA ILE A 151 2.46 -8.50 -4.31
C ILE A 151 1.49 -7.50 -4.92
N ARG A 152 1.68 -6.24 -4.57
CA ARG A 152 1.05 -5.07 -5.20
C ARG A 152 2.12 -4.28 -5.92
N VAL A 153 1.77 -3.74 -7.09
CA VAL A 153 2.65 -2.92 -7.91
C VAL A 153 1.91 -1.63 -8.24
N GLU A 154 2.45 -0.50 -7.79
CA GLU A 154 1.94 0.84 -8.03
C GLU A 154 2.91 1.63 -8.90
N ALA A 155 2.37 2.53 -9.71
CA ALA A 155 3.09 3.49 -10.53
C ALA A 155 3.26 4.81 -9.76
N GLU A 156 4.49 5.19 -9.43
CA GLU A 156 4.75 6.41 -8.63
C GLU A 156 4.57 7.70 -9.46
N SER A 157 4.71 7.66 -10.79
CA SER A 157 4.59 8.90 -11.59
C SER A 157 3.16 9.45 -11.68
N GLY A 158 2.15 8.71 -11.19
CA GLY A 158 0.79 9.23 -10.98
C GLY A 158 0.63 10.19 -9.80
N LYS A 159 1.62 10.26 -8.90
CA LYS A 159 1.59 11.05 -7.66
C LYS A 159 2.32 12.38 -7.85
N LEU A 160 2.00 13.41 -7.07
CA LEU A 160 2.67 14.70 -7.09
C LEU A 160 4.06 14.59 -6.43
N ASN A 161 5.11 14.87 -7.18
CA ASN A 161 6.48 14.77 -6.69
C ASN A 161 6.91 16.04 -5.92
N VAL A 162 6.95 15.99 -4.58
CA VAL A 162 7.29 17.16 -3.75
C VAL A 162 8.77 17.56 -3.86
N ASN A 163 9.66 16.68 -4.31
CA ASN A 163 11.06 17.02 -4.58
C ASN A 163 11.25 17.98 -5.77
N CYS A 164 10.16 18.35 -6.44
CA CYS A 164 10.13 19.42 -7.43
C CYS A 164 10.08 20.83 -6.81
N LEU A 165 9.80 20.94 -5.50
CA LEU A 165 9.97 22.19 -4.75
C LEU A 165 11.44 22.58 -4.63
N ALA A 166 12.38 21.62 -4.60
CA ALA A 166 13.81 21.89 -4.54
C ALA A 166 14.40 22.55 -5.81
N GLY A 167 13.63 22.65 -6.90
CA GLY A 167 14.12 23.12 -8.20
C GLY A 167 13.75 24.56 -8.50
N THR A 168 14.62 25.52 -8.12
CA THR A 168 14.43 26.95 -8.45
C THR A 168 14.55 27.20 -9.97
N GLY A 169 13.44 27.12 -10.70
CA GLY A 169 13.42 27.30 -12.15
C GLY A 169 13.56 28.77 -12.56
N GLN A 170 14.60 29.11 -13.34
CA GLN A 170 14.74 30.44 -13.94
C GLN A 170 13.96 30.53 -15.26
N GLY A 171 12.80 31.19 -15.24
CA GLY A 171 12.03 31.55 -16.44
C GLY A 171 10.55 31.17 -16.38
N LYS A 172 9.91 31.06 -17.55
CA LYS A 172 8.47 30.74 -17.68
C LYS A 172 8.10 29.29 -17.33
N ASP A 173 9.08 28.38 -17.20
CA ASP A 173 8.88 27.00 -16.73
C ASP A 173 9.55 26.83 -15.35
N ASN A 174 8.81 27.12 -14.28
CA ASN A 174 9.25 26.87 -12.90
C ASN A 174 8.48 25.68 -12.28
N PRO A 175 9.10 24.51 -12.10
CA PRO A 175 8.47 23.35 -11.46
C PRO A 175 8.07 23.60 -10.00
N GLN A 176 8.84 24.40 -9.25
CA GLN A 176 8.55 24.76 -7.85
C GLN A 176 7.20 25.48 -7.76
N ALA A 177 7.00 26.54 -8.54
CA ALA A 177 5.74 27.29 -8.61
C ALA A 177 4.53 26.41 -8.93
N ARG A 178 4.60 25.55 -9.96
CA ARG A 178 3.48 24.66 -10.33
C ARG A 178 3.21 23.57 -9.30
N THR A 179 4.23 23.12 -8.57
CA THR A 179 4.07 22.19 -7.44
C THR A 179 3.34 22.89 -6.28
N VAL A 180 3.66 24.15 -5.99
CA VAL A 180 2.93 24.99 -5.02
C VAL A 180 1.47 25.22 -5.43
N GLU A 181 1.21 25.60 -6.69
CA GLU A 181 -0.16 25.73 -7.23
C GLU A 181 -0.97 24.43 -7.08
N THR A 182 -0.32 23.28 -7.31
CA THR A 182 -0.98 21.97 -7.18
C THR A 182 -1.26 21.63 -5.72
N LEU A 183 -0.32 21.89 -4.80
CA LEU A 183 -0.54 21.71 -3.35
C LEU A 183 -1.63 22.64 -2.80
N GLU A 184 -1.68 23.89 -3.26
CA GLU A 184 -2.76 24.82 -2.92
C GLU A 184 -4.11 24.29 -3.42
N ALA A 185 -4.19 23.86 -4.68
CA ALA A 185 -5.42 23.31 -5.24
C ALA A 185 -5.82 21.96 -4.61
N MET A 186 -4.87 21.14 -4.13
CA MET A 186 -5.13 19.93 -3.33
C MET A 186 -5.80 20.28 -2.00
N LEU A 187 -5.34 21.33 -1.31
CA LEU A 187 -5.80 21.69 0.03
C LEU A 187 -7.00 22.66 0.04
N MET A 188 -7.26 23.37 -1.06
CA MET A 188 -8.38 24.31 -1.21
C MET A 188 -9.79 23.77 -0.91
N PRO A 189 -10.14 22.48 -1.10
CA PRO A 189 -11.47 21.98 -0.79
C PRO A 189 -11.91 22.22 0.66
N THR A 190 -13.18 22.62 0.84
CA THR A 190 -13.79 22.88 2.16
C THR A 190 -13.79 21.67 3.10
N LEU A 191 -13.71 20.46 2.54
CA LEU A 191 -13.50 19.20 3.28
C LEU A 191 -12.28 19.27 4.21
N TYR A 192 -11.28 20.07 3.87
CA TYR A 192 -10.03 20.22 4.62
C TYR A 192 -10.02 21.45 5.55
N ASP A 193 -11.10 22.26 5.63
CA ASP A 193 -11.16 23.41 6.54
C ASP A 193 -10.82 23.05 8.02
N PRO A 194 -11.33 21.92 8.59
CA PRO A 194 -11.00 21.53 9.96
C PRO A 194 -9.51 21.29 10.22
N LEU A 195 -8.72 20.96 9.18
CA LEU A 195 -7.27 20.74 9.31
C LEU A 195 -6.49 22.03 9.57
N PHE A 196 -7.10 23.21 9.38
CA PHE A 196 -6.46 24.53 9.50
C PHE A 196 -7.21 25.48 10.46
N ASP A 197 -8.48 25.22 10.76
CA ASP A 197 -9.29 26.00 11.72
C ASP A 197 -9.02 25.65 13.20
N GLU A 198 -8.33 24.54 13.48
CA GLU A 198 -8.01 24.09 14.84
C GLU A 198 -6.59 24.50 15.28
N GLU A 199 -6.36 24.45 16.60
CA GLU A 199 -5.06 24.74 17.20
C GLU A 199 -4.24 23.44 17.29
N LYS A 200 -3.03 23.44 16.73
CA LYS A 200 -2.17 22.26 16.64
C LYS A 200 -1.50 21.95 17.98
N SER A 201 -0.84 20.79 18.05
CA SER A 201 -0.18 20.26 19.26
C SER A 201 0.94 21.14 19.83
N ASP A 202 1.42 22.12 19.09
CA ASP A 202 2.39 23.15 19.50
C ASP A 202 1.74 24.43 20.07
N GLY A 203 0.41 24.50 20.15
CA GLY A 203 -0.33 25.69 20.59
C GLY A 203 -0.34 26.82 19.56
N GLN A 204 -0.15 26.51 18.27
CA GLN A 204 -0.23 27.46 17.16
C GLN A 204 -1.39 27.11 16.21
N ARG A 205 -1.77 28.07 15.38
CA ARG A 205 -2.70 27.89 14.25
C ARG A 205 -1.94 28.19 12.96
N TYR A 206 -2.19 27.38 11.94
CA TYR A 206 -1.52 27.48 10.64
C TYR A 206 -2.57 27.56 9.54
N THR A 207 -2.50 28.59 8.69
CA THR A 207 -3.31 28.62 7.48
C THR A 207 -2.74 27.66 6.44
N ARG A 208 -3.55 27.27 5.46
CA ARG A 208 -3.10 26.52 4.27
C ARG A 208 -1.83 27.12 3.65
N ALA A 209 -1.76 28.45 3.53
CA ALA A 209 -0.62 29.16 2.98
C ALA A 209 0.63 29.08 3.86
N ASP A 210 0.48 29.08 5.20
CA ASP A 210 1.60 28.90 6.13
C ASP A 210 2.19 27.48 6.02
N VAL A 211 1.34 26.45 5.96
CA VAL A 211 1.79 25.05 5.85
C VAL A 211 2.42 24.78 4.49
N ILE A 212 1.80 25.21 3.38
CA ILE A 212 2.40 25.05 2.05
C ILE A 212 3.74 25.78 1.98
N LYS A 213 3.83 27.01 2.51
CA LYS A 213 5.10 27.74 2.63
C LYS A 213 6.13 26.96 3.45
N ALA A 214 5.77 26.42 4.60
CA ALA A 214 6.69 25.64 5.43
C ALA A 214 7.22 24.38 4.69
N ILE A 215 6.41 23.76 3.81
CA ILE A 215 6.84 22.65 2.96
C ILE A 215 7.85 23.13 1.88
N VAL A 216 7.69 24.33 1.33
CA VAL A 216 8.69 24.92 0.41
C VAL A 216 9.98 25.25 1.16
N ASP A 217 9.88 26.09 2.20
CA ASP A 217 10.98 26.59 3.05
C ASP A 217 11.75 25.46 3.78
N TYR A 218 11.27 24.22 3.74
CA TYR A 218 11.97 23.04 4.27
C TYR A 218 12.75 22.27 3.19
N ILE A 219 12.33 22.32 1.92
CA ILE A 219 12.81 21.46 0.83
C ILE A 219 13.73 22.20 -0.16
N ASP A 220 13.60 23.53 -0.32
CA ASP A 220 14.37 24.25 -1.34
C ASP A 220 15.81 24.59 -0.96
N GLU A 221 16.71 24.63 -1.95
CA GLU A 221 18.17 24.69 -1.78
C GLU A 221 18.67 26.09 -1.32
N ASP A 222 17.76 26.95 -0.87
CA ASP A 222 17.87 28.39 -0.63
C ASP A 222 17.90 28.64 0.90
N ASN A 223 17.75 29.89 1.37
CA ASN A 223 17.59 30.28 2.78
C ASN A 223 16.69 31.54 2.90
N LYS A 224 15.73 31.67 1.97
CA LYS A 224 14.87 32.85 1.75
C LYS A 224 13.42 32.42 1.68
N SER A 225 12.65 32.72 2.73
CA SER A 225 11.28 32.30 2.89
C SER A 225 10.40 32.62 1.66
N TRP A 226 9.56 31.67 1.25
CA TRP A 226 8.75 31.71 0.03
C TRP A 226 7.69 32.83 0.01
N ASP A 227 7.43 33.40 -1.17
CA ASP A 227 6.38 34.38 -1.40
C ASP A 227 5.22 33.72 -2.19
N MET A 228 4.19 33.26 -1.47
CA MET A 228 3.01 32.59 -2.05
C MET A 228 2.29 33.43 -3.12
N VAL A 229 2.41 34.76 -3.11
CA VAL A 229 1.73 35.65 -4.08
C VAL A 229 2.56 35.84 -5.35
N LYS A 230 3.90 35.72 -5.26
CA LYS A 230 4.81 35.81 -6.41
C LYS A 230 5.24 34.45 -6.97
N LEU A 231 5.00 33.37 -6.22
CA LEU A 231 5.48 32.01 -6.50
C LEU A 231 7.01 31.98 -6.75
N ALA A 232 7.76 32.64 -5.87
CA ALA A 232 9.22 32.73 -5.86
C ALA A 232 9.77 32.94 -4.44
N SER A 233 11.04 32.61 -4.18
CA SER A 233 11.68 32.93 -2.90
C SER A 233 11.83 34.45 -2.70
N SER A 234 11.52 34.93 -1.49
CA SER A 234 11.46 36.37 -1.19
C SER A 234 12.84 37.01 -0.95
N SER A 235 12.88 38.29 -0.58
CA SER A 235 14.10 38.94 -0.07
C SER A 235 14.32 38.74 1.43
N THR A 236 13.47 37.98 2.12
CA THR A 236 13.47 37.81 3.58
C THR A 236 14.00 36.43 3.93
N GLN A 237 14.98 36.35 4.83
CA GLN A 237 15.50 35.06 5.30
C GLN A 237 14.40 34.23 5.98
N GLU A 238 14.53 32.90 5.90
CA GLU A 238 13.77 31.98 6.75
C GLU A 238 13.91 32.30 8.24
N ARG A 239 12.88 31.93 9.01
CA ARG A 239 12.98 31.89 10.47
C ARG A 239 13.03 30.43 10.91
N TYR A 240 14.22 29.97 11.29
CA TYR A 240 14.53 28.60 11.69
C TYR A 240 13.88 28.16 13.02
N ARG A 241 12.55 28.16 13.10
CA ARG A 241 11.79 27.69 14.28
C ARG A 241 12.11 26.25 14.66
N TYR A 242 12.55 25.43 13.69
CA TYR A 242 13.11 24.08 13.89
C TYR A 242 14.28 24.03 14.90
N THR A 243 14.94 25.17 15.17
CA THR A 243 16.00 25.31 16.18
C THR A 243 15.52 25.86 17.54
N GLU A 244 14.26 26.29 17.63
CA GLU A 244 13.64 26.90 18.83
C GLU A 244 12.81 25.86 19.66
N ILE A 245 12.70 24.61 19.19
CA ILE A 245 11.91 23.52 19.80
C ILE A 245 12.72 22.63 20.78
N PHE A 246 12.04 21.69 21.45
CA PHE A 246 12.63 20.82 22.49
C PHE A 246 13.72 19.87 21.98
N ASP A 247 13.54 19.27 20.80
CA ASP A 247 14.54 18.44 20.11
C ASP A 247 14.89 19.10 18.77
N PRO A 248 15.87 20.02 18.75
CA PRO A 248 16.07 20.95 17.64
C PRO A 248 16.79 20.30 16.45
N TYR A 249 16.25 20.53 15.25
CA TYR A 249 16.84 20.12 13.97
C TYR A 249 16.99 21.30 13.01
N GLN A 250 17.63 21.05 11.87
CA GLN A 250 17.71 22.01 10.76
C GLN A 250 16.66 21.64 9.70
N PRO A 251 16.12 22.61 8.95
CA PRO A 251 15.38 22.31 7.73
C PRO A 251 16.29 21.54 6.74
N ARG A 252 15.68 20.79 5.83
CA ARG A 252 16.41 19.85 4.95
C ARG A 252 17.19 20.58 3.86
N ASN A 253 16.65 21.68 3.34
CA ASN A 253 17.15 22.56 2.26
C ASN A 253 17.76 21.77 1.09
N ALA A 254 17.09 20.66 0.77
CA ALA A 254 17.46 19.67 -0.22
C ALA A 254 16.26 18.74 -0.44
N ARG A 255 16.37 17.89 -1.47
CA ARG A 255 15.41 16.80 -1.72
C ARG A 255 15.33 15.86 -0.51
N ILE A 256 14.09 15.55 -0.11
CA ILE A 256 13.74 14.60 0.95
C ILE A 256 13.75 13.16 0.41
N ASP A 257 14.05 12.18 1.28
CA ASP A 257 14.23 10.78 0.89
C ASP A 257 12.94 9.94 1.00
N SER A 258 11.93 10.45 1.71
CA SER A 258 10.62 9.83 1.96
C SER A 258 9.54 10.88 2.13
N VAL A 259 8.30 10.57 1.75
CA VAL A 259 7.14 11.48 1.95
C VAL A 259 6.89 11.69 3.44
N GLU A 260 7.21 10.69 4.26
CA GLU A 260 7.14 10.71 5.71
C GLU A 260 8.06 11.77 6.37
N GLU A 261 9.08 12.28 5.67
CA GLU A 261 9.94 13.36 6.15
C GLU A 261 9.15 14.69 6.33
N LEU A 262 8.00 14.82 5.67
CA LEU A 262 7.09 15.97 5.82
C LEU A 262 6.51 16.13 7.24
N HIS A 263 6.49 15.10 8.10
CA HIS A 263 6.08 15.26 9.51
C HIS A 263 7.10 16.10 10.33
N LEU A 264 8.26 16.44 9.75
CA LEU A 264 9.22 17.40 10.32
C LEU A 264 8.96 18.85 9.85
N VAL A 265 7.97 19.08 8.99
CA VAL A 265 7.59 20.41 8.51
C VAL A 265 6.63 21.08 9.48
N GLN A 266 6.82 22.38 9.71
CA GLN A 266 5.97 23.14 10.61
C GLN A 266 4.51 23.17 10.16
N GLY A 267 3.60 22.75 11.06
CA GLY A 267 2.15 22.73 10.79
C GLY A 267 1.65 21.52 10.00
N VAL A 268 2.53 20.56 9.67
CA VAL A 268 2.16 19.25 9.11
C VAL A 268 2.03 18.25 10.24
N ASP A 269 0.88 17.60 10.35
CA ASP A 269 0.55 16.60 11.37
C ASP A 269 -0.02 15.31 10.76
N ASP A 270 -0.21 14.29 11.62
CA ASP A 270 -0.71 12.97 11.24
C ASP A 270 -2.06 13.04 10.49
N ASP A 271 -2.95 13.99 10.85
CA ASP A 271 -4.24 14.18 10.20
C ASP A 271 -4.09 14.78 8.79
N LEU A 272 -3.25 15.82 8.61
CA LEU A 272 -2.95 16.35 7.28
C LEU A 272 -2.24 15.32 6.40
N MET A 273 -1.28 14.57 6.96
CA MET A 273 -0.56 13.52 6.23
C MET A 273 -1.47 12.35 5.87
N THR A 274 -2.43 11.99 6.73
CA THR A 274 -3.48 11.02 6.42
C THR A 274 -4.36 11.50 5.25
N ALA A 275 -4.60 12.82 5.13
CA ALA A 275 -5.37 13.38 4.02
C ALA A 275 -4.64 13.40 2.67
N ILE A 276 -3.34 13.76 2.64
CA ILE A 276 -2.63 14.02 1.36
C ILE A 276 -1.55 13.02 0.96
N ALA A 277 -0.92 12.28 1.89
CA ALA A 277 0.33 11.57 1.60
C ALA A 277 0.19 10.43 0.55
N ALA A 278 -1.02 9.90 0.34
CA ALA A 278 -1.30 8.89 -0.68
C ALA A 278 -1.13 9.42 -2.13
N ASP A 279 -1.38 10.71 -2.34
CA ASP A 279 -1.23 11.40 -3.63
C ASP A 279 0.16 12.02 -3.83
N LEU A 280 1.06 11.91 -2.85
CA LEU A 280 2.42 12.46 -2.90
C LEU A 280 3.48 11.39 -3.19
N THR A 281 4.59 11.81 -3.80
CA THR A 281 5.82 11.01 -3.92
C THR A 281 7.05 11.90 -3.82
N VAL A 282 8.22 11.28 -3.71
CA VAL A 282 9.55 11.92 -3.74
C VAL A 282 10.38 11.48 -4.96
N TYR A 283 9.80 10.63 -5.82
CA TYR A 283 10.46 9.98 -6.96
C TYR A 283 9.83 10.37 -8.30
N GLY A 284 10.53 10.06 -9.41
CA GLY A 284 10.05 10.36 -10.75
C GLY A 284 10.37 11.78 -11.20
N GLY A 285 9.44 12.44 -11.89
CA GLY A 285 9.60 13.77 -12.46
C GLY A 285 8.52 14.75 -12.00
N CYS A 286 8.64 16.02 -12.42
CA CYS A 286 7.75 17.11 -12.01
C CYS A 286 6.47 17.24 -12.85
N LYS A 287 5.96 16.11 -13.37
CA LYS A 287 4.72 16.04 -14.16
C LYS A 287 3.97 14.76 -13.85
N VAL A 288 2.69 14.90 -13.49
CA VAL A 288 1.77 13.83 -13.08
C VAL A 288 1.35 13.00 -14.30
N ASN A 289 1.46 11.67 -14.20
CA ASN A 289 1.20 10.76 -15.30
C ASN A 289 -0.28 10.36 -15.36
N LEU A 290 -0.98 10.82 -16.39
CA LEU A 290 -2.44 10.69 -16.54
C LEU A 290 -2.93 9.24 -16.71
N ASN A 291 -2.00 8.33 -17.02
CA ASN A 291 -2.24 6.89 -17.05
C ASN A 291 -2.31 6.23 -15.67
N PHE A 292 -1.78 6.88 -14.63
CA PHE A 292 -1.65 6.30 -13.28
C PHE A 292 -2.19 7.19 -12.15
N ALA A 293 -2.32 8.50 -12.38
CA ALA A 293 -2.79 9.49 -11.43
C ALA A 293 -4.17 9.17 -10.81
N SER A 294 -4.38 9.54 -9.55
CA SER A 294 -5.69 9.43 -8.91
C SER A 294 -6.75 10.31 -9.62
N ALA A 295 -8.03 10.07 -9.34
CA ALA A 295 -9.10 10.93 -9.87
C ALA A 295 -8.94 12.38 -9.37
N ASP A 296 -8.44 12.55 -8.16
CA ASP A 296 -8.25 13.85 -7.52
C ASP A 296 -7.05 14.58 -8.16
N GLN A 297 -5.93 13.88 -8.42
CA GLN A 297 -4.83 14.40 -9.26
C GLN A 297 -5.26 14.74 -10.69
N ILE A 298 -6.12 13.94 -11.34
CA ILE A 298 -6.68 14.29 -12.65
C ILE A 298 -7.57 15.54 -12.55
N ALA A 299 -8.41 15.67 -11.53
CA ALA A 299 -9.27 16.84 -11.31
C ALA A 299 -8.45 18.14 -11.13
N LEU A 300 -7.28 18.06 -10.52
CA LEU A 300 -6.32 19.16 -10.39
C LEU A 300 -5.67 19.51 -11.74
N VAL A 301 -5.29 18.50 -12.53
CA VAL A 301 -4.77 18.73 -13.89
C VAL A 301 -5.82 19.38 -14.81
N LEU A 302 -7.07 18.95 -14.71
CA LEU A 302 -8.19 19.57 -15.41
C LEU A 302 -8.36 21.04 -14.99
N ARG A 303 -8.23 21.35 -13.69
CA ARG A 303 -8.33 22.73 -13.17
C ARG A 303 -7.28 23.68 -13.77
N HIS A 304 -6.03 23.25 -13.87
CA HIS A 304 -4.95 24.05 -14.46
C HIS A 304 -5.10 24.23 -15.99
N SER A 305 -5.66 23.24 -16.69
CA SER A 305 -5.72 23.20 -18.16
C SER A 305 -7.05 23.66 -18.79
N VAL A 306 -8.13 23.86 -18.02
CA VAL A 306 -9.46 24.22 -18.58
C VAL A 306 -9.48 25.55 -19.33
N THR A 307 -10.22 25.59 -20.45
CA THR A 307 -10.51 26.82 -21.21
C THR A 307 -11.42 27.78 -20.43
N GLU A 308 -11.45 29.04 -20.84
CA GLU A 308 -12.28 30.07 -20.20
C GLU A 308 -13.79 29.73 -20.24
N GLU A 309 -14.24 29.11 -21.34
CA GLU A 309 -15.62 28.66 -21.55
C GLU A 309 -16.12 27.70 -20.44
N ASP A 310 -15.22 26.83 -19.96
CA ASP A 310 -15.52 25.78 -18.99
C ASP A 310 -14.91 26.04 -17.60
N LYS A 311 -14.28 27.21 -17.39
CA LYS A 311 -13.59 27.57 -16.14
C LYS A 311 -14.49 27.46 -14.91
N TRP A 312 -15.78 27.77 -15.08
CA TRP A 312 -16.82 27.60 -14.06
C TRP A 312 -16.97 26.16 -13.53
N LYS A 313 -16.52 25.14 -14.29
CA LYS A 313 -16.47 23.73 -13.86
C LYS A 313 -15.33 23.44 -12.88
N THR A 314 -14.25 24.23 -12.86
CA THR A 314 -13.05 23.97 -12.05
C THR A 314 -12.77 25.03 -10.98
N GLU A 315 -13.53 26.14 -10.98
CA GLU A 315 -13.43 27.21 -10.00
C GLU A 315 -14.31 27.02 -8.75
N GLY A 316 -13.88 27.71 -7.68
CA GLY A 316 -14.45 27.67 -6.34
C GLY A 316 -13.80 26.62 -5.43
N GLU A 317 -14.06 26.72 -4.13
CA GLU A 317 -13.56 25.78 -3.12
C GLU A 317 -14.14 24.37 -3.33
N ASN A 318 -15.40 24.30 -3.78
CA ASN A 318 -16.13 23.05 -4.01
C ASN A 318 -16.00 22.52 -5.46
N PHE A 319 -14.94 22.89 -6.18
CA PHE A 319 -14.75 22.50 -7.59
C PHE A 319 -14.71 20.99 -7.81
N LEU A 320 -14.16 20.22 -6.86
CA LEU A 320 -14.09 18.76 -6.93
C LEU A 320 -15.46 18.10 -7.13
N ILE A 321 -16.56 18.70 -6.64
CA ILE A 321 -17.92 18.17 -6.85
C ILE A 321 -18.31 18.17 -8.34
N LYS A 322 -17.77 19.12 -9.12
CA LYS A 322 -18.00 19.26 -10.58
C LYS A 322 -16.98 18.47 -11.40
N THR A 323 -15.72 18.41 -10.97
CA THR A 323 -14.61 17.82 -11.75
C THR A 323 -14.39 16.32 -11.50
N LEU A 324 -14.58 15.84 -10.28
CA LEU A 324 -14.38 14.42 -9.94
C LEU A 324 -15.24 13.44 -10.74
N PRO A 325 -16.49 13.72 -11.15
CA PRO A 325 -17.24 12.82 -12.01
C PRO A 325 -16.54 12.52 -13.34
N LEU A 326 -15.97 13.55 -13.99
CA LEU A 326 -15.20 13.39 -15.23
C LEU A 326 -13.84 12.71 -14.96
N ALA A 327 -13.16 13.10 -13.89
CA ALA A 327 -11.87 12.52 -13.53
C ALA A 327 -11.96 11.04 -13.12
N ARG A 328 -13.02 10.62 -12.43
CA ARG A 328 -13.29 9.20 -12.12
C ARG A 328 -13.61 8.41 -13.38
N TYR A 329 -14.39 8.97 -14.30
CA TYR A 329 -14.66 8.33 -15.60
C TYR A 329 -13.38 8.13 -16.45
N VAL A 330 -12.39 9.03 -16.36
CA VAL A 330 -11.05 8.85 -16.92
C VAL A 330 -10.31 7.66 -16.26
N VAL A 331 -10.34 7.56 -14.93
CA VAL A 331 -9.71 6.45 -14.19
C VAL A 331 -10.37 5.12 -14.51
N ASP A 332 -11.70 5.05 -14.56
CA ASP A 332 -12.47 3.84 -14.84
C ASP A 332 -12.23 3.32 -16.27
N THR A 333 -12.19 4.20 -17.27
CA THR A 333 -12.01 3.80 -18.67
C THR A 333 -10.59 3.37 -19.01
N ARG A 334 -9.56 4.06 -18.47
CA ARG A 334 -8.15 3.70 -18.73
C ARG A 334 -7.73 2.34 -18.15
N THR A 335 -8.53 1.74 -17.25
CA THR A 335 -8.26 0.39 -16.70
C THR A 335 -8.07 -0.67 -17.79
N MET A 336 -8.77 -0.54 -18.92
CA MET A 336 -8.77 -1.48 -20.04
C MET A 336 -7.68 -1.20 -21.08
N SER A 337 -7.27 0.06 -21.25
CA SER A 337 -6.15 0.48 -22.10
C SER A 337 -5.76 1.89 -21.72
N LEU A 338 -4.46 2.12 -21.56
CA LEU A 338 -3.90 3.42 -21.21
C LEU A 338 -3.85 4.35 -22.43
N PHE A 339 -3.86 5.66 -22.20
CA PHE A 339 -3.77 6.67 -23.25
C PHE A 339 -2.39 6.61 -23.94
N SER A 340 -2.38 6.81 -25.25
CA SER A 340 -1.17 6.79 -26.09
C SER A 340 -0.37 8.10 -26.04
N ASP A 341 -1.08 9.22 -25.88
CA ASP A 341 -0.57 10.59 -25.97
C ASP A 341 -1.56 11.61 -25.36
N MET A 342 -1.11 12.85 -25.19
CA MET A 342 -1.89 13.95 -24.60
C MET A 342 -3.13 14.33 -25.41
N LYS A 343 -3.12 14.11 -26.72
CA LYS A 343 -4.25 14.43 -27.59
C LYS A 343 -5.37 13.40 -27.44
N ALA A 344 -5.05 12.11 -27.29
CA ALA A 344 -6.02 11.07 -26.99
C ALA A 344 -6.73 11.32 -25.64
N PHE A 345 -5.98 11.74 -24.62
CA PHE A 345 -6.56 12.17 -23.33
C PHE A 345 -7.45 13.41 -23.49
N LYS A 346 -6.98 14.44 -24.20
CA LYS A 346 -7.76 15.66 -24.45
C LYS A 346 -9.06 15.38 -25.19
N GLU A 347 -9.05 14.56 -26.24
CA GLU A 347 -10.26 14.21 -26.99
C GLU A 347 -11.25 13.40 -26.14
N PHE A 348 -10.76 12.55 -25.24
CA PHE A 348 -11.59 11.87 -24.24
C PHE A 348 -12.27 12.86 -23.27
N VAL A 349 -11.50 13.78 -22.69
CA VAL A 349 -11.99 14.77 -21.71
C VAL A 349 -12.99 15.74 -22.35
N GLU A 350 -12.76 16.18 -23.59
CA GLU A 350 -13.71 17.01 -24.33
C GLU A 350 -15.01 16.26 -24.68
N LYS A 351 -14.93 14.95 -24.98
CA LYS A 351 -16.03 14.19 -25.63
C LYS A 351 -16.19 12.77 -25.03
N PRO A 352 -16.45 12.64 -23.73
CA PRO A 352 -16.50 11.35 -23.03
C PRO A 352 -17.55 10.38 -23.61
N ASP A 353 -18.63 10.90 -24.22
CA ASP A 353 -19.65 10.08 -24.91
C ASP A 353 -19.11 9.29 -26.12
N LYS A 354 -18.05 9.77 -26.78
CA LYS A 354 -17.59 9.22 -28.06
C LYS A 354 -16.61 8.07 -27.91
N LEU A 355 -15.91 8.02 -26.78
CA LEU A 355 -14.90 6.99 -26.47
C LEU A 355 -15.49 5.93 -25.54
N MET A 356 -16.62 5.34 -25.97
CA MET A 356 -17.23 4.21 -25.29
C MET A 356 -16.25 3.02 -25.20
N ASN A 357 -16.21 2.39 -24.03
CA ASN A 357 -15.45 1.17 -23.78
C ASN A 357 -15.75 0.11 -24.87
N PRO A 358 -14.73 -0.47 -25.55
CA PRO A 358 -14.93 -1.41 -26.66
C PRO A 358 -15.73 -2.66 -26.28
N MET A 359 -15.78 -3.05 -25.00
CA MET A 359 -16.65 -4.13 -24.53
C MET A 359 -18.14 -3.82 -24.70
N ALA A 360 -18.54 -2.54 -24.68
CA ALA A 360 -19.92 -2.13 -24.97
C ALA A 360 -20.31 -2.30 -26.45
N ALA A 361 -19.33 -2.32 -27.36
CA ALA A 361 -19.54 -2.67 -28.77
C ALA A 361 -19.59 -4.19 -29.00
N LEU A 362 -18.93 -4.98 -28.14
CA LEU A 362 -19.00 -6.45 -28.12
C LEU A 362 -20.28 -6.99 -27.44
N GLY A 363 -21.00 -6.16 -26.70
CA GLY A 363 -22.26 -6.49 -26.02
C GLY A 363 -23.44 -6.70 -26.97
N GLY A 364 -23.42 -7.77 -27.78
CA GLY A 364 -24.40 -8.13 -28.81
C GLY A 364 -25.80 -8.53 -28.31
N GLY A 365 -26.35 -7.84 -27.32
CA GLY A 365 -27.72 -8.00 -26.84
C GLY A 365 -28.70 -7.14 -27.63
N GLY A 366 -29.84 -7.72 -28.03
CA GLY A 366 -30.96 -6.98 -28.63
C GLY A 366 -31.61 -5.99 -27.65
N ALA A 367 -32.61 -5.23 -28.13
CA ALA A 367 -33.17 -4.05 -27.44
C ALA A 367 -33.52 -4.23 -25.95
N ALA A 368 -33.97 -5.41 -25.52
CA ALA A 368 -34.25 -5.71 -24.11
C ALA A 368 -32.99 -5.73 -23.23
N GLY A 369 -31.86 -6.27 -23.73
CA GLY A 369 -30.58 -6.24 -23.03
C GLY A 369 -29.97 -4.83 -22.97
N GLN A 370 -30.16 -4.04 -24.03
CA GLN A 370 -29.74 -2.63 -24.06
C GLN A 370 -30.50 -1.79 -23.03
N ALA A 371 -31.78 -2.07 -22.79
CA ALA A 371 -32.58 -1.39 -21.76
C ALA A 371 -32.09 -1.71 -20.34
N LEU A 372 -31.77 -2.98 -20.04
CA LEU A 372 -31.25 -3.39 -18.73
C LEU A 372 -29.83 -2.87 -18.48
N ASN A 373 -28.94 -2.93 -19.47
CA ASN A 373 -27.60 -2.36 -19.33
C ASN A 373 -27.63 -0.83 -19.13
N ARG A 374 -28.55 -0.10 -19.78
CA ARG A 374 -28.71 1.35 -19.58
C ARG A 374 -29.16 1.77 -18.18
N ALA A 375 -29.69 0.86 -17.36
CA ALA A 375 -30.05 1.17 -15.97
C ALA A 375 -28.83 1.16 -15.03
N ASN A 376 -27.77 0.39 -15.36
CA ASN A 376 -26.56 0.22 -14.54
C ASN A 376 -25.27 0.72 -15.20
N LEU A 377 -25.32 1.22 -16.43
CA LEU A 377 -24.19 1.94 -17.03
C LEU A 377 -23.93 3.24 -16.23
N PRO A 378 -22.65 3.57 -15.92
CA PRO A 378 -22.31 4.88 -15.36
C PRO A 378 -22.88 6.00 -16.23
N ARG A 379 -23.49 7.01 -15.60
CA ARG A 379 -23.89 8.21 -16.33
C ARG A 379 -22.63 8.88 -16.85
N ILE A 380 -22.51 9.00 -18.16
CA ILE A 380 -21.37 9.67 -18.78
C ILE A 380 -21.40 11.14 -18.31
N PRO A 381 -20.30 11.64 -17.71
CA PRO A 381 -20.22 13.01 -17.21
C PRO A 381 -20.13 14.01 -18.38
N GLU A 382 -20.47 15.26 -18.14
CA GLU A 382 -20.26 16.32 -19.12
C GLU A 382 -18.77 16.49 -19.44
N GLY A 383 -18.43 16.61 -20.72
CA GLY A 383 -17.07 16.87 -21.17
C GLY A 383 -16.55 18.26 -20.77
N MET A 384 -15.25 18.48 -20.93
CA MET A 384 -14.56 19.72 -20.57
C MET A 384 -13.56 20.14 -21.64
N ASN A 385 -13.65 21.39 -22.11
CA ASN A 385 -12.69 21.97 -23.05
C ASN A 385 -11.38 22.33 -22.32
N ILE A 386 -10.24 21.76 -22.73
CA ILE A 386 -8.91 21.98 -22.12
C ILE A 386 -7.84 22.44 -23.12
N ARG A 387 -6.88 23.27 -22.69
CA ARG A 387 -5.67 23.65 -23.44
C ARG A 387 -4.64 22.51 -23.38
N GLU A 388 -4.00 22.23 -24.51
CA GLU A 388 -2.92 21.23 -24.56
C GLU A 388 -1.58 21.83 -24.12
N ASN A 389 -1.32 23.10 -24.45
CA ASN A 389 -0.10 23.85 -24.12
C ASN A 389 -0.45 25.16 -23.39
N SER A 390 0.52 25.76 -22.68
CA SER A 390 0.36 27.09 -22.10
C SER A 390 0.04 28.15 -23.16
N GLU A 391 -0.88 29.07 -22.88
CA GLU A 391 -1.25 30.18 -23.77
C GLU A 391 -1.27 31.51 -23.02
N GLU A 392 -0.87 32.62 -23.66
CA GLU A 392 -0.89 33.96 -23.05
C GLU A 392 -2.20 34.67 -23.44
N ASN A 393 -3.01 35.06 -22.45
CA ASN A 393 -4.27 35.76 -22.69
C ASN A 393 -3.96 37.17 -23.24
N LYS A 394 -4.46 37.45 -24.44
CA LYS A 394 -4.15 38.68 -25.19
C LYS A 394 -4.76 39.95 -24.58
N ASP A 395 -5.83 39.80 -23.80
CA ASP A 395 -6.58 40.92 -23.24
C ASP A 395 -6.18 41.23 -21.78
N SER A 396 -5.77 40.22 -21.00
CA SER A 396 -5.31 40.40 -19.61
C SER A 396 -3.78 40.32 -19.41
N GLY A 397 -3.04 39.72 -20.34
CA GLY A 397 -1.62 39.38 -20.16
C GLY A 397 -1.35 38.20 -19.22
N GLU A 398 -2.41 37.52 -18.77
CA GLU A 398 -2.34 36.36 -17.87
C GLU A 398 -1.83 35.12 -18.62
N GLN A 399 -0.89 34.38 -18.02
CA GLN A 399 -0.40 33.12 -18.60
C GLN A 399 -1.32 31.97 -18.16
N LEU A 400 -2.07 31.42 -19.10
CA LEU A 400 -3.02 30.34 -18.87
C LEU A 400 -2.32 28.97 -19.01
N GLY A 401 -2.39 28.16 -17.96
CA GLY A 401 -1.75 26.83 -17.90
C GLY A 401 -2.31 25.83 -18.93
N GLY A 402 -1.47 24.91 -19.39
CA GLY A 402 -1.81 23.84 -20.32
C GLY A 402 -1.56 22.44 -19.77
N LEU A 403 -2.17 21.44 -20.40
CA LEU A 403 -1.99 20.03 -20.04
C LEU A 403 -0.51 19.60 -20.04
N SER A 404 0.29 20.14 -20.97
CA SER A 404 1.73 19.89 -21.09
C SER A 404 2.56 20.27 -19.87
N ASP A 405 2.09 21.17 -19.01
CA ASP A 405 2.95 21.92 -18.10
C ASP A 405 3.17 21.16 -16.80
N ILE A 406 2.12 20.47 -16.35
CA ILE A 406 2.05 19.71 -15.10
C ILE A 406 1.80 18.22 -15.30
N ALA A 407 1.51 17.75 -16.52
CA ALA A 407 1.14 16.36 -16.77
C ALA A 407 1.94 15.67 -17.88
N THR A 408 1.86 14.34 -17.93
CA THR A 408 2.54 13.48 -18.89
C THR A 408 1.74 12.21 -19.20
N ILE A 409 2.05 11.57 -20.33
CA ILE A 409 1.56 10.23 -20.73
C ILE A 409 2.77 9.33 -21.11
N ALA A 410 3.94 9.63 -20.52
CA ALA A 410 5.16 8.83 -20.70
C ALA A 410 4.98 7.37 -20.20
N PRO A 411 5.71 6.39 -20.77
CA PRO A 411 5.81 5.04 -20.20
C PRO A 411 6.26 5.09 -18.74
N GLU A 412 5.66 4.29 -17.85
CA GLU A 412 6.08 4.27 -16.46
C GLU A 412 7.52 3.73 -16.31
N ARG A 413 8.26 4.43 -15.46
CA ARG A 413 9.67 4.28 -15.14
C ARG A 413 9.86 3.85 -13.68
N VAL A 414 9.05 4.37 -12.74
CA VAL A 414 9.24 4.22 -11.29
C VAL A 414 8.04 3.50 -10.69
N TYR A 415 8.29 2.34 -10.10
CA TYR A 415 7.27 1.48 -9.50
C TYR A 415 7.53 1.30 -8.01
N ARG A 416 6.50 1.48 -7.20
CA ARG A 416 6.48 1.00 -5.82
C ARG A 416 5.95 -0.43 -5.82
N ILE A 417 6.59 -1.30 -5.04
CA ILE A 417 6.08 -2.64 -4.76
C ILE A 417 5.88 -2.82 -3.25
N GLU A 418 4.76 -3.42 -2.89
CA GLU A 418 4.50 -3.95 -1.55
C GLU A 418 4.40 -5.47 -1.68
N ILE A 419 5.32 -6.22 -1.07
CA ILE A 419 5.29 -7.68 -1.01
C ILE A 419 4.97 -8.09 0.41
N ILE A 420 3.90 -8.86 0.57
CA ILE A 420 3.39 -9.31 1.87
C ILE A 420 3.51 -10.82 1.92
N ALA A 421 4.48 -11.34 2.69
CA ALA A 421 4.66 -12.77 2.89
C ALA A 421 4.01 -13.23 4.20
N GLU A 422 3.43 -14.43 4.19
CA GLU A 422 2.77 -15.03 5.35
C GLU A 422 3.22 -16.49 5.52
N VAL A 423 3.71 -16.84 6.70
CA VAL A 423 4.17 -18.18 7.07
C VAL A 423 3.70 -18.48 8.49
N GLY A 424 2.82 -19.47 8.66
CA GLY A 424 2.31 -19.87 9.97
C GLY A 424 1.52 -18.74 10.64
N ALA A 425 2.09 -18.16 11.71
CA ALA A 425 1.55 -16.98 12.39
C ALA A 425 2.36 -15.69 12.13
N VAL A 426 3.41 -15.75 11.30
CA VAL A 426 4.30 -14.64 11.00
C VAL A 426 3.93 -14.02 9.65
N LYS A 427 3.66 -12.71 9.67
CA LYS A 427 3.46 -11.88 8.49
C LYS A 427 4.61 -10.89 8.39
N LYS A 428 5.19 -10.73 7.20
CA LYS A 428 6.28 -9.77 6.92
C LYS A 428 5.97 -8.97 5.66
N ARG A 429 6.30 -7.69 5.69
CA ARG A 429 6.15 -6.79 4.54
C ARG A 429 7.50 -6.32 4.06
N LEU A 430 7.65 -6.23 2.74
CA LEU A 430 8.76 -5.58 2.08
C LEU A 430 8.19 -4.51 1.14
N THR A 431 8.51 -3.25 1.42
CA THR A 431 8.18 -2.12 0.54
C THR A 431 9.47 -1.68 -0.16
N ALA A 432 9.45 -1.63 -1.48
CA ALA A 432 10.61 -1.23 -2.28
C ALA A 432 10.19 -0.41 -3.50
N ILE A 433 11.11 0.42 -4.00
CA ILE A 433 10.84 1.33 -5.12
C ILE A 433 11.91 1.14 -6.17
N TYR A 434 11.49 0.86 -7.42
CA TYR A 434 12.36 0.52 -8.53
C TYR A 434 12.22 1.52 -9.67
N ASP A 435 13.31 2.17 -10.05
CA ASP A 435 13.41 3.00 -11.26
C ASP A 435 14.09 2.19 -12.37
N MET A 436 13.34 1.82 -13.40
CA MET A 436 13.80 1.04 -14.56
C MET A 436 14.88 1.72 -15.41
N GLN A 437 14.95 3.05 -15.38
CA GLN A 437 15.87 3.86 -16.19
C GLN A 437 17.02 4.46 -15.38
N PHE A 438 17.07 4.21 -14.06
CA PHE A 438 18.17 4.69 -13.21
C PHE A 438 19.53 4.25 -13.76
N VAL A 439 20.43 5.21 -13.96
CA VAL A 439 21.78 4.97 -14.48
C VAL A 439 22.66 4.51 -13.31
N ARG A 440 23.13 3.27 -13.37
CA ARG A 440 24.02 2.71 -12.35
C ARG A 440 25.40 3.41 -12.42
N SER A 441 26.11 3.44 -11.29
CA SER A 441 27.44 4.04 -11.19
C SER A 441 28.44 3.47 -12.21
N GLU A 442 29.44 4.27 -12.58
CA GLU A 442 30.42 3.91 -13.61
C GLU A 442 31.02 2.51 -13.41
N GLY A 443 31.08 1.75 -14.50
CA GLY A 443 31.48 0.33 -14.50
C GLY A 443 30.32 -0.67 -14.51
N ALA A 444 29.16 -0.33 -13.95
CA ALA A 444 27.98 -1.20 -14.00
C ALA A 444 27.22 -1.06 -15.33
N LYS A 445 27.20 -2.11 -16.15
CA LYS A 445 26.44 -2.12 -17.41
C LYS A 445 24.93 -2.32 -17.15
N GLY A 446 24.11 -1.41 -17.69
CA GLY A 446 22.64 -1.49 -17.69
C GLY A 446 21.96 -0.42 -16.83
N THR A 447 20.68 -0.17 -17.12
CA THR A 447 19.81 0.67 -16.29
C THR A 447 19.04 -0.17 -15.28
N GLY A 448 18.36 0.49 -14.34
CA GLY A 448 17.43 -0.16 -13.40
C GLY A 448 18.03 -0.27 -12.00
N ALA A 449 17.43 0.37 -11.00
CA ALA A 449 17.90 0.28 -9.61
C ALA A 449 16.74 0.35 -8.61
N TRP A 450 16.94 -0.32 -7.48
CA TRP A 450 16.14 -0.09 -6.27
C TRP A 450 16.61 1.22 -5.64
N LEU A 451 15.71 2.20 -5.54
CA LEU A 451 15.97 3.49 -4.92
C LEU A 451 15.71 3.44 -3.41
N TYR A 452 14.75 2.62 -3.00
CA TYR A 452 14.31 2.46 -1.61
C TYR A 452 14.01 0.98 -1.32
N LEU A 453 14.27 0.55 -0.08
CA LEU A 453 13.94 -0.77 0.44
C LEU A 453 13.70 -0.67 1.95
N ARG A 454 12.56 -1.19 2.41
CA ARG A 454 12.19 -1.33 3.82
C ARG A 454 11.60 -2.73 4.05
N GLU A 455 12.04 -3.40 5.12
CA GLU A 455 11.44 -4.64 5.63
C GLU A 455 10.76 -4.33 6.97
N ASP A 456 9.43 -4.53 7.06
CA ASP A 456 8.65 -4.52 8.30
C ASP A 456 8.42 -5.96 8.79
#